data_AF-I1J6A2-F1
#
_entry.id   AF-I1J6A2-F1
#
_cell.length_a   1.000
_cell.length_b   1.000
_cell.length_c   1.000
_cell.angle_alpha   90.00
_cell.angle_beta   90.00
_cell.angle_gamma   90.00
#
_symmetry.space_group_name_H-M   'P 1'
#
loop_
_entity.id
_entity.type
_entity.pdbx_description
1 polymer ?
#
loop_
_entity_poly.entity_id
_entity_poly.type
_entity_poly.pdbx_seq_one_letter_code
_entity_poly.pdbx_strand_id
1 'polypeptide(L)'
;MLEKLIWICSVMLVGARHGGVSVGVVEKEFRTELSSLITELASTATNEKRLTFEEAMEECLCAYSPTVALFPTTVKEFKWRNGWFCSLSKKATAQGKPYSCALHSQWLKQLRIV
;
A
#
# COMPACT_ATOMS: atom_id res chain seq x y z
N MET A 1 1.98 13.91 1.23
CA MET A 1 2.79 13.14 2.19
C MET A 1 2.82 11.70 1.73
N LEU A 2 3.99 11.05 1.73
CA LEU A 2 4.17 9.71 1.16
C LEU A 2 3.68 8.63 2.12
N GLU A 3 3.83 8.84 3.41
CA GLU A 3 3.33 8.00 4.50
C GLU A 3 1.82 7.83 4.36
N LYS A 4 1.09 8.94 4.19
CA LYS A 4 -0.35 8.91 3.93
C LYS A 4 -0.70 8.16 2.64
N LEU A 5 0.11 8.30 1.59
CA LEU A 5 -0.09 7.60 0.32
C LEU A 5 0.14 6.09 0.46
N ILE A 6 1.21 5.70 1.16
CA ILE A 6 1.55 4.31 1.47
C ILE A 6 0.43 3.69 2.31
N TRP A 7 0.03 4.33 3.39
CA TRP A 7 -1.06 3.86 4.25
C TRP A 7 -2.36 3.70 3.48
N ILE A 8 -2.80 4.73 2.75
CA ILE A 8 -4.08 4.67 2.04
C ILE A 8 -4.06 3.65 0.90
N CYS A 9 -2.95 3.50 0.17
CA CYS A 9 -2.84 2.43 -0.83
C CYS A 9 -2.90 1.05 -0.17
N SER A 10 -2.22 0.88 0.97
CA SER A 10 -2.11 -0.40 1.65
C SER A 10 -3.42 -0.85 2.27
N VAL A 11 -4.01 -0.01 3.14
CA VAL A 11 -5.23 -0.35 3.87
C VAL A 11 -6.42 -0.55 2.95
N MET A 12 -6.53 0.26 1.88
CA MET A 12 -7.63 0.16 0.93
C MET A 12 -7.51 -1.10 0.07
N LEU A 13 -6.29 -1.50 -0.30
CA LEU A 13 -6.07 -2.68 -1.12
C LEU A 13 -6.29 -3.97 -0.32
N VAL A 14 -5.77 -4.05 0.92
CA VAL A 14 -6.00 -5.21 1.80
C VAL A 14 -7.48 -5.36 2.12
N GLY A 15 -8.16 -4.27 2.45
CA GLY A 15 -9.60 -4.36 2.73
C GLY A 15 -10.42 -4.75 1.51
N ALA A 16 -10.09 -4.24 0.32
CA ALA A 16 -10.74 -4.66 -0.93
C ALA A 16 -10.50 -6.15 -1.25
N ARG A 17 -9.29 -6.66 -0.96
CA ARG A 17 -8.92 -8.08 -1.10
C ARG A 17 -9.77 -9.00 -0.22
N HIS A 18 -10.18 -8.52 0.95
CA HIS A 18 -11.00 -9.25 1.91
C HIS A 18 -12.50 -8.89 1.83
N GLY A 19 -12.98 -8.52 0.64
CA GLY A 19 -14.42 -8.27 0.43
C GLY A 19 -14.90 -6.87 0.79
N GLY A 20 -14.00 -5.89 0.92
CA GLY A 20 -14.34 -4.49 1.21
C GLY A 20 -14.60 -4.21 2.68
N VAL A 21 -13.92 -4.94 3.59
CA VAL A 21 -14.03 -4.74 5.05
C VAL A 21 -13.62 -3.31 5.45
N SER A 22 -14.01 -2.86 6.64
CA SER A 22 -13.64 -1.52 7.10
C SER A 22 -12.15 -1.42 7.45
N VAL A 23 -11.63 -0.19 7.50
CA VAL A 23 -10.22 0.07 7.87
C VAL A 23 -9.85 -0.56 9.22
N GLY A 24 -10.75 -0.52 10.21
CA GLY A 24 -10.50 -1.12 11.53
C GLY A 24 -10.40 -2.64 11.48
N VAL A 25 -11.18 -3.30 10.63
CA VAL A 25 -11.08 -4.74 10.40
C VAL A 25 -9.76 -5.09 9.71
N VAL A 26 -9.31 -4.28 8.74
CA VAL A 26 -8.00 -4.46 8.10
C VAL A 26 -6.87 -4.45 9.12
N GLU A 27 -6.83 -3.44 9.98
CA GLU A 27 -5.76 -3.33 10.98
C GLU A 27 -5.83 -4.47 12.00
N LYS A 28 -7.03 -4.85 12.46
CA LYS A 28 -7.20 -5.86 13.51
C LYS A 28 -6.98 -7.30 13.02
N GLU A 29 -7.51 -7.65 11.84
CA GLU A 29 -7.56 -9.04 11.37
C GLU A 29 -6.52 -9.34 10.30
N PHE A 30 -6.08 -8.32 9.56
CA PHE A 30 -5.16 -8.47 8.43
C PHE A 30 -3.88 -7.64 8.62
N ARG A 31 -3.47 -7.43 9.88
CA ARG A 31 -2.29 -6.61 10.24
C ARG A 31 -1.03 -7.05 9.51
N THR A 32 -0.76 -8.34 9.43
CA THR A 32 0.45 -8.86 8.75
C THR A 32 0.45 -8.56 7.26
N GLU A 33 -0.70 -8.64 6.59
CA GLU A 33 -0.83 -8.26 5.17
C GLU A 33 -0.67 -6.75 4.99
N LEU A 34 -1.28 -5.96 5.88
CA LEU A 34 -1.14 -4.50 5.90
C LEU A 34 0.33 -4.08 6.07
N SER A 35 1.01 -4.61 7.08
CA SER A 35 2.43 -4.39 7.36
C SER A 35 3.29 -4.74 6.15
N SER A 36 3.12 -5.94 5.58
CA SER A 36 3.90 -6.39 4.42
C SER A 36 3.77 -5.44 3.24
N LEU A 37 2.55 -4.95 2.98
CA LEU A 37 2.31 -4.01 1.89
C LEU A 37 2.88 -2.61 2.20
N ILE A 38 2.76 -2.13 3.44
CA ILE A 38 3.38 -0.88 3.87
C ILE A 38 4.90 -0.95 3.66
N THR A 39 5.56 -2.02 4.10
CA THR A 39 7.01 -2.21 3.93
C THR A 39 7.41 -2.20 2.46
N GLU A 40 6.68 -2.92 1.59
CA GLU A 40 6.96 -2.98 0.15
C GLU A 40 6.83 -1.60 -0.51
N LEU A 41 5.73 -0.89 -0.24
CA LEU A 41 5.47 0.43 -0.82
C LEU A 41 6.43 1.49 -0.28
N ALA A 42 6.79 1.41 1.01
CA ALA A 42 7.79 2.28 1.62
C ALA A 42 9.16 2.07 1.00
N SER A 43 9.61 0.82 0.85
CA SER A 43 10.88 0.50 0.17
C SER A 43 10.91 1.06 -1.26
N THR A 44 9.82 0.91 -2.00
CA THR A 44 9.71 1.47 -3.36
C THR A 44 9.76 3.01 -3.35
N ALA A 45 9.04 3.66 -2.43
CA ALA A 45 9.02 5.11 -2.30
C ALA A 45 10.40 5.68 -1.89
N THR A 46 11.08 5.02 -0.94
CA THR A 46 12.44 5.36 -0.51
C THR A 46 13.42 5.29 -1.67
N ASN A 47 13.37 4.22 -2.48
CA ASN A 47 14.25 4.08 -3.64
C ASN A 47 14.01 5.17 -4.70
N GLU A 48 12.74 5.54 -4.95
CA GLU A 48 12.42 6.56 -5.94
C GLU A 48 12.75 7.98 -5.46
N LYS A 49 12.43 8.28 -4.19
CA LYS A 49 12.55 9.64 -3.64
C LYS A 49 13.84 9.90 -2.89
N ARG A 50 14.68 8.86 -2.72
CA ARG A 50 15.96 8.91 -2.01
C ARG A 50 15.82 9.53 -0.63
N LEU A 51 14.81 9.09 0.11
CA LEU A 51 14.49 9.56 1.45
C LEU A 51 14.41 8.39 2.43
N THR A 52 14.54 8.73 3.70
CA THR A 52 14.38 7.80 4.81
C THR A 52 13.12 8.18 5.57
N PHE A 53 12.26 7.20 5.83
CA PHE A 53 11.11 7.37 6.72
C PHE A 53 11.57 7.29 8.17
N GLU A 54 10.77 7.87 9.08
CA GLU A 54 11.01 7.72 10.51
C GLU A 54 11.01 6.26 10.94
N GLU A 55 11.75 5.97 12.01
CA GLU A 55 11.74 4.65 12.63
C GLU A 55 10.30 4.29 13.06
N ALA A 56 9.96 3.00 12.94
CA ALA A 56 8.63 2.49 13.26
C ALA A 56 7.46 3.16 12.48
N MET A 57 7.72 3.77 11.30
CA MET A 57 6.66 4.33 10.45
C MET A 57 5.52 3.32 10.19
N GLU A 58 5.83 2.04 10.00
CA GLU A 58 4.82 0.99 9.86
C GLU A 58 3.88 0.90 11.07
N GLU A 59 4.45 0.91 12.28
CA GLU A 59 3.69 0.86 13.52
C GLU A 59 2.83 2.12 13.68
N CYS A 60 3.38 3.30 13.40
CA CYS A 60 2.64 4.56 13.40
C CYS A 60 1.45 4.55 12.43
N LEU A 61 1.64 4.03 11.22
CA LEU A 61 0.57 3.93 10.21
C LEU A 61 -0.50 2.91 10.61
N CYS A 62 -0.12 1.79 11.24
CA CYS A 62 -1.07 0.84 11.80
C CYS A 62 -1.87 1.49 12.95
N ALA A 63 -1.18 2.13 13.90
CA ALA A 63 -1.80 2.80 15.05
C ALA A 63 -2.73 3.96 14.67
N TYR A 64 -2.56 4.55 13.47
CA TYR A 64 -3.50 5.54 12.94
C TYR A 64 -4.83 4.93 12.48
N SER A 65 -4.83 3.68 12.01
CA SER A 65 -6.01 3.06 11.37
C SER A 65 -7.26 3.02 12.27
N PRO A 66 -7.17 2.73 13.59
CA PRO A 66 -8.32 2.78 14.50
C PRO A 66 -9.04 4.14 14.54
N THR A 67 -8.35 5.26 14.26
CA THR A 67 -8.96 6.61 14.25
C THR A 67 -10.00 6.80 13.15
N VAL A 68 -9.98 5.94 12.13
CA VAL A 68 -10.89 5.93 10.99
C VAL A 68 -11.46 4.52 10.76
N ALA A 69 -11.63 3.74 11.83
CA ALA A 69 -11.97 2.32 11.80
C ALA A 69 -13.23 1.97 10.98
N LEU A 70 -14.23 2.86 10.96
CA LEU A 70 -15.50 2.65 10.25
C LEU A 70 -15.42 2.97 8.75
N PHE A 71 -14.30 3.53 8.27
CA PHE A 71 -14.18 3.93 6.87
C PHE A 71 -14.18 2.69 5.95
N PRO A 72 -15.02 2.66 4.90
CA PRO A 72 -15.09 1.53 4.00
C PRO A 72 -13.87 1.48 3.08
N THR A 73 -13.28 0.30 2.91
CA THR A 73 -12.12 0.14 2.04
C THR A 73 -12.53 -0.07 0.59
N THR A 74 -11.82 0.61 -0.32
CA THR A 74 -12.05 0.48 -1.75
C THR A 74 -10.89 1.12 -2.51
N VAL A 75 -10.48 0.50 -3.62
CA VAL A 75 -9.43 1.04 -4.47
C VAL A 75 -10.00 2.15 -5.36
N LYS A 76 -9.71 3.40 -5.01
CA LYS A 76 -10.14 4.61 -5.73
C LYS A 76 -8.96 5.46 -6.18
N GLU A 77 -9.23 6.43 -7.05
CA GLU A 77 -8.23 7.41 -7.55
C GLU A 77 -6.96 6.73 -8.08
N PHE A 78 -7.14 5.61 -8.78
CA PHE A 78 -6.07 4.67 -9.11
C PHE A 78 -4.83 5.37 -9.67
N LYS A 79 -4.99 6.25 -10.68
CA LYS A 79 -3.88 6.96 -11.34
C LYS A 79 -2.90 7.62 -10.38
N TRP A 80 -3.40 8.27 -9.33
CA TRP A 80 -2.60 9.05 -8.39
C TRP A 80 -2.21 8.26 -7.14
N ARG A 81 -2.91 7.15 -6.88
CA ARG A 81 -2.65 6.24 -5.76
C ARG A 81 -1.84 5.03 -6.23
N ASN A 82 -2.50 3.88 -6.37
CA ASN A 82 -1.87 2.61 -6.73
C ASN A 82 -1.15 2.65 -8.09
N GLY A 83 -1.64 3.44 -9.02
CA GLY A 83 -1.05 3.66 -10.34
C GLY A 83 0.34 4.28 -10.29
N TRP A 84 0.62 5.11 -9.28
CA TRP A 84 1.96 5.66 -9.08
C TRP A 84 2.97 4.55 -8.76
N PHE A 85 2.68 3.69 -7.79
CA PHE A 85 3.54 2.54 -7.45
C PHE A 85 3.70 1.54 -8.62
N CYS A 86 2.61 1.27 -9.36
CA CYS A 86 2.69 0.47 -10.58
C CYS A 86 3.65 1.09 -11.62
N SER A 87 3.62 2.41 -11.79
CA SER A 87 4.52 3.12 -12.70
C SER A 87 5.97 3.06 -12.25
N LEU A 88 6.24 3.12 -10.94
CA LEU A 88 7.58 2.98 -10.39
C LEU A 88 8.15 1.59 -10.64
N SER A 89 7.35 0.54 -10.43
CA SER A 89 7.80 -0.83 -10.70
C SER A 89 8.06 -1.09 -12.19
N LYS A 90 7.22 -0.53 -13.07
CA LYS A 90 7.45 -0.58 -14.53
C LYS A 90 8.74 0.15 -14.92
N LYS A 91 8.98 1.34 -14.33
CA LYS A 91 10.22 2.11 -14.51
C LYS A 91 11.44 1.31 -14.04
N ALA A 92 11.37 0.66 -12.88
CA ALA A 92 12.45 -0.17 -12.36
C ALA A 92 12.77 -1.34 -13.32
N THR A 93 11.74 -2.04 -13.80
CA THR A 93 11.90 -3.15 -14.76
C THR A 93 12.50 -2.68 -16.07
N ALA A 94 12.08 -1.52 -16.59
CA ALA A 94 12.65 -0.92 -17.80
C ALA A 94 14.13 -0.53 -17.64
N GLN A 95 14.58 -0.30 -16.40
CA GLN A 95 15.99 -0.06 -16.06
C GLN A 95 16.76 -1.35 -15.76
N GLY A 96 16.17 -2.53 -16.00
CA GLY A 96 16.78 -3.82 -15.69
C GLY A 96 16.85 -4.15 -14.20
N LYS A 97 16.15 -3.39 -13.35
CA LYS A 97 16.07 -3.65 -11.91
C LYS A 97 14.92 -4.62 -11.59
N PRO A 98 14.99 -5.35 -10.47
CA PRO A 98 13.88 -6.18 -10.00
C PRO A 98 12.59 -5.37 -9.84
N TYR A 99 11.46 -6.05 -10.02
CA TYR A 99 10.14 -5.49 -9.80
C TYR A 99 9.94 -5.20 -8.31
N SER A 100 9.68 -3.94 -7.94
CA SER A 100 9.71 -3.52 -6.53
C SER A 100 8.38 -3.66 -5.77
N CYS A 101 7.24 -3.74 -6.47
CA CYS A 101 5.91 -3.83 -5.87
C CYS A 101 5.18 -5.15 -6.24
N ALA A 102 5.85 -6.29 -6.03
CA ALA A 102 5.35 -7.58 -6.50
C ALA A 102 4.03 -7.99 -5.82
N LEU A 103 3.95 -7.84 -4.49
CA LEU A 103 2.78 -8.15 -3.69
C LEU A 103 1.61 -7.23 -4.06
N HIS A 104 1.87 -5.92 -4.07
CA HIS A 104 0.90 -4.90 -4.47
C HIS A 104 0.28 -5.18 -5.84
N SER A 105 1.12 -5.48 -6.83
CA SER A 105 0.68 -5.72 -8.19
C SER A 105 -0.06 -7.05 -8.35
N GLN A 106 0.37 -8.09 -7.62
CA GLN A 106 -0.36 -9.35 -7.57
C GLN A 106 -1.78 -9.15 -7.03
N TRP A 107 -1.94 -8.37 -5.95
CA TRP A 107 -3.24 -8.15 -5.33
C TRP A 107 -4.17 -7.29 -6.20
N LEU A 108 -3.63 -6.28 -6.88
CA LEU A 108 -4.41 -5.50 -7.85
C LEU A 108 -4.93 -6.37 -9.01
N LYS A 109 -4.12 -7.31 -9.50
CA LYS A 109 -4.53 -8.27 -10.56
C LYS A 109 -5.62 -9.22 -10.07
N GLN A 110 -5.50 -9.72 -8.84
CA GLN A 110 -6.52 -10.60 -8.26
C GLN A 110 -7.88 -9.90 -8.14
N LEU A 111 -7.87 -8.59 -7.88
CA LEU A 111 -9.08 -7.76 -7.88
C LEU A 111 -9.50 -7.26 -9.26
N ARG A 112 -8.81 -7.67 -10.33
CA ARG A 112 -9.06 -7.26 -11.73
C ARG A 112 -9.05 -5.74 -11.92
N ILE A 113 -8.23 -5.04 -11.15
CA ILE A 113 -8.04 -3.59 -11.25
C ILE A 113 -7.01 -3.26 -12.34
N VAL A 114 -6.00 -4.12 -12.48
CA VAL A 114 -4.92 -4.03 -13.49
C VAL A 114 -4.76 -5.32 -14.26
#